data_AF-P9WH16-F1
#
_entry.id   AF-P9WH16-F1
#
_cell.length_a   1.000
_cell.length_b   1.000
_cell.length_c   1.000
_cell.angle_alpha   90.00
_cell.angle_beta   90.00
_cell.angle_gamma   90.00
#
_symmetry.space_group_name_H-M   'P 1'
#
loop_
_entity.id
_entity.type
_entity.pdbx_description
1 polymer ?
#
loop_
_entity_poly.entity_id
_entity_poly.type
_entity_poly.pdbx_seq_one_letter_code
_entity_poly.pdbx_strand_id
1 'polypeptide(L)'
;MTTGLPSQRQVIELLGADFACAGYEIEDVVIDARARPPRIAVIADGDAPLDLDTIAALSRRASALLDGLDGANKIRGRYLLEVSSPGVERPLTSEKHFRRARGRKVELVLSDGSRLTGRVGEMRAGTVALVIREDRGWAVREIPLAEIVKAVVQVEFSPPAPAELELAQSSEMGLARGTEAGA
;
A
#
# COMPACT_ATOMS: atom_id res chain seq x y z
N MET A 1 16.18 21.89 20.91
CA MET A 1 17.14 22.15 19.80
C MET A 1 16.32 22.08 18.53
N THR A 2 16.03 23.21 17.89
CA THR A 2 15.31 23.22 16.60
C THR A 2 16.24 22.64 15.55
N THR A 3 16.15 21.33 15.32
CA THR A 3 16.77 20.69 14.17
C THR A 3 16.27 21.41 12.94
N GLY A 4 17.16 21.97 12.12
CA GLY A 4 16.82 22.72 10.91
C GLY A 4 16.28 21.82 9.79
N LEU A 5 15.51 20.81 10.14
CA LEU A 5 14.79 19.90 9.27
C LEU A 5 13.30 20.29 9.29
N PRO A 6 12.59 20.14 8.17
CA PRO A 6 11.15 20.35 8.15
C PRO A 6 10.46 19.32 9.04
N SER A 7 9.24 19.63 9.49
CA SER A 7 8.35 18.65 10.11
C SER A 7 7.79 17.67 9.07
N GLN A 8 7.34 16.49 9.53
CA GLN A 8 6.67 15.50 8.68
C GLN A 8 5.54 16.13 7.86
N ARG A 9 4.69 16.93 8.51
CA ARG A 9 3.59 17.65 7.86
C ARG A 9 4.06 18.59 6.74
N GLN A 10 5.13 19.35 6.98
CA GLN A 10 5.68 20.26 5.97
C GLN A 10 6.22 19.50 4.75
N VAL A 11 6.87 18.34 4.95
CA VAL A 11 7.34 17.52 3.83
C VAL A 11 6.17 16.96 3.03
N ILE A 12 5.12 16.45 3.70
CA ILE A 12 3.92 15.95 3.04
C ILE A 12 3.23 17.07 2.23
N GLU A 13 3.05 18.25 2.82
CA GLU A 13 2.43 19.41 2.15
C GLU A 13 3.25 19.88 0.94
N LEU A 14 4.58 19.88 1.05
CA LEU A 14 5.48 20.31 -0.01
C LEU A 14 5.50 19.34 -1.20
N LEU A 15 5.57 18.04 -0.92
CA LEU A 15 5.81 17.02 -1.93
C LEU A 15 4.52 16.40 -2.47
N GLY A 16 3.43 16.44 -1.71
CA GLY A 16 2.20 15.70 -2.00
C GLY A 16 1.59 16.04 -3.36
N ALA A 17 1.56 17.32 -3.74
CA ALA A 17 1.01 17.74 -5.03
C ALA A 17 1.85 17.24 -6.22
N ASP A 18 3.18 17.32 -6.14
CA ASP A 18 4.07 16.88 -7.22
C ASP A 18 4.05 15.35 -7.37
N PHE A 19 4.03 14.61 -6.25
CA PHE A 19 3.86 13.15 -6.26
C PHE A 19 2.51 12.76 -6.87
N ALA A 20 1.43 13.44 -6.48
CA ALA A 20 0.09 13.20 -7.03
C ALA A 20 0.03 13.46 -8.55
N CYS A 21 0.70 14.51 -9.04
CA CYS A 21 0.84 14.77 -10.47
C CYS A 21 1.60 13.66 -11.21
N ALA A 22 2.52 12.98 -10.54
CA ALA A 22 3.22 11.80 -11.07
C ALA A 22 2.42 10.49 -10.93
N GLY A 23 1.21 10.53 -10.34
CA GLY A 23 0.36 9.35 -10.13
C GLY A 23 0.64 8.58 -8.84
N TYR A 24 1.36 9.18 -7.89
CA TYR A 24 1.73 8.56 -6.62
C TYR A 24 1.25 9.40 -5.44
N GLU A 25 1.05 8.77 -4.30
CA GLU A 25 0.69 9.41 -3.05
C GLU A 25 1.75 9.15 -2.00
N ILE A 26 1.94 10.12 -1.10
CA ILE A 26 2.80 9.97 0.05
C ILE A 26 2.01 9.27 1.15
N GLU A 27 2.42 8.04 1.46
CA GLU A 27 1.82 7.24 2.52
C GLU A 27 2.34 7.64 3.89
N ASP A 28 3.63 7.94 3.99
CA ASP A 28 4.26 8.38 5.23
C ASP A 28 5.57 9.12 4.95
N VAL A 29 5.99 9.93 5.92
CA VAL A 29 7.31 10.56 5.94
C VAL A 29 7.93 10.38 7.32
N VAL A 30 9.09 9.73 7.37
CA VAL A 30 9.87 9.53 8.60
C VAL A 30 11.08 10.44 8.58
N ILE A 31 11.20 11.29 9.61
CA ILE A 31 12.35 12.16 9.79
C ILE A 31 13.15 11.69 10.99
N ASP A 32 14.33 11.12 10.72
CA ASP A 32 15.29 10.74 11.74
C ASP A 32 16.36 11.82 11.89
N ALA A 33 16.14 12.73 12.85
CA ALA A 33 17.11 13.76 13.21
C ALA A 33 18.27 13.24 14.08
N ARG A 34 18.18 12.01 14.59
CA ARG A 34 19.22 11.36 15.41
C ARG A 34 20.29 10.70 14.53
N ALA A 35 19.93 10.30 13.31
CA ALA A 35 20.87 9.83 12.30
C ALA A 35 22.00 10.85 12.00
N ARG A 36 23.13 10.36 11.49
CA ARG A 36 24.32 11.15 11.14
C ARG A 36 24.82 10.73 9.74
N PRO A 37 24.46 11.46 8.67
CA PRO A 37 23.62 12.66 8.65
C PRO A 37 22.13 12.35 8.96
N PRO A 38 21.33 13.35 9.35
CA PRO A 38 19.88 13.19 9.47
C PRO A 38 19.24 12.61 8.21
N ARG A 39 18.14 11.87 8.35
CA ARG A 39 17.46 11.19 7.25
C ARG A 39 16.00 11.63 7.13
N ILE A 40 15.55 11.86 5.90
CA ILE A 40 14.15 12.07 5.52
C ILE A 40 13.78 10.90 4.60
N ALA A 41 12.95 9.98 5.07
CA ALA A 41 12.43 8.87 4.28
C ALA A 41 10.99 9.16 3.87
N VAL A 42 10.73 9.21 2.56
CA VAL A 42 9.40 9.41 1.98
C VAL A 42 8.92 8.06 1.45
N ILE A 43 7.82 7.58 2.01
CA ILE A 43 7.18 6.34 1.57
C ILE A 43 6.06 6.73 0.62
N ALA A 44 6.18 6.31 -0.64
CA ALA A 44 5.23 6.64 -1.70
C ALA A 44 4.59 5.39 -2.29
N ASP A 45 3.31 5.47 -2.59
CA ASP A 45 2.51 4.36 -3.12
C ASP A 45 1.63 4.86 -4.26
N GLY A 46 1.19 3.97 -5.13
CA GLY A 46 0.36 4.33 -6.28
C GLY A 46 -0.35 3.11 -6.84
N ASP A 47 -1.22 3.34 -7.82
CA ASP A 47 -1.93 2.24 -8.49
C ASP A 47 -0.97 1.40 -9.37
N ALA A 48 0.11 2.03 -9.85
CA ALA A 48 1.21 1.35 -10.52
C ALA A 48 2.35 1.05 -9.52
N PRO A 49 3.03 -0.11 -9.63
CA PRO A 49 4.24 -0.37 -8.85
C PRO A 49 5.31 0.72 -9.02
N LEU A 50 5.99 1.08 -7.94
CA LEU A 50 7.15 1.96 -8.01
C LEU A 50 8.38 1.16 -8.48
N ASP A 51 8.70 1.24 -9.76
CA ASP A 51 9.95 0.71 -10.29
C ASP A 51 11.15 1.63 -9.97
N LEU A 52 12.36 1.18 -10.30
CA LEU A 52 13.59 1.92 -9.97
C LEU A 52 13.65 3.29 -10.67
N ASP A 53 13.16 3.39 -11.90
CA ASP A 53 13.17 4.64 -12.67
C ASP A 53 12.20 5.66 -12.08
N THR A 54 11.02 5.21 -11.67
CA THR A 54 10.01 5.99 -10.95
C THR A 54 10.57 6.48 -9.62
N ILE A 55 11.15 5.59 -8.81
CA ILE A 55 11.76 5.96 -7.53
C ILE A 55 12.85 7.01 -7.74
N ALA A 56 13.70 6.84 -8.76
CA ALA A 56 14.75 7.80 -9.08
C ALA A 56 14.16 9.16 -9.51
N ALA A 57 13.08 9.16 -10.29
CA ALA A 57 12.39 10.39 -10.72
C ALA A 57 11.75 11.13 -9.54
N LEU A 58 11.00 10.42 -8.68
CA LEU A 58 10.41 10.97 -7.46
C LEU A 58 11.49 11.49 -6.50
N SER A 59 12.60 10.77 -6.35
CA SER A 59 13.73 11.21 -5.52
C SER A 59 14.34 12.52 -6.00
N ARG A 60 14.54 12.69 -7.33
CA ARG A 60 15.05 13.94 -7.90
C ARG A 60 14.10 15.12 -7.67
N ARG A 61 12.79 14.89 -7.86
CA ARG A 61 11.74 15.90 -7.63
C ARG A 61 11.68 16.32 -6.16
N ALA A 62 11.66 15.35 -5.26
CA ALA A 62 11.67 15.58 -3.82
C ALA A 62 12.91 16.35 -3.37
N SER A 63 14.10 16.00 -3.86
CA SER A 63 15.33 16.73 -3.57
C SER A 63 15.24 18.18 -4.03
N ALA A 64 14.79 18.43 -5.27
CA ALA A 64 14.69 19.78 -5.81
C ALA A 64 13.72 20.66 -5.01
N LEU A 65 12.58 20.11 -4.60
CA LEU A 65 11.59 20.82 -3.78
C LEU A 65 12.11 21.11 -2.36
N LEU A 66 12.75 20.13 -1.71
CA LEU A 66 13.33 20.30 -0.37
C LEU A 66 14.50 21.30 -0.36
N ASP A 67 15.34 21.27 -1.39
CA ASP A 67 16.47 22.20 -1.53
C ASP A 67 16.01 23.63 -1.89
N GLY A 68 14.83 23.77 -2.50
CA GLY A 68 14.16 25.05 -2.79
C GLY A 68 13.43 25.68 -1.60
N LEU A 69 13.46 25.06 -0.40
CA LEU A 69 12.88 25.66 0.79
C LEU A 69 13.65 26.92 1.23
N ASP A 70 12.92 28.02 1.40
CA ASP A 70 13.48 29.32 1.76
C ASP A 70 13.11 29.78 3.18
N GLY A 71 13.81 30.83 3.65
CA GLY A 71 13.51 31.52 4.91
C GLY A 71 13.63 30.62 6.14
N ALA A 72 12.58 30.62 6.98
CA ALA A 72 12.53 29.82 8.20
C ALA A 72 12.43 28.30 7.95
N ASN A 73 12.02 27.89 6.74
CA ASN A 73 11.87 26.47 6.37
C ASN A 73 13.12 25.88 5.72
N LYS A 74 14.12 26.70 5.41
CA LYS A 74 15.35 26.25 4.75
C LYS A 74 16.04 25.15 5.55
N ILE A 75 16.30 24.02 4.89
CA ILE A 75 17.00 22.91 5.52
C ILE A 75 18.44 23.31 5.81
N ARG A 76 18.86 23.21 7.07
CA ARG A 76 20.21 23.57 7.50
C ARG A 76 21.08 22.32 7.63
N GLY A 77 22.12 22.25 6.82
CA GLY A 77 23.12 21.17 6.85
C GLY A 77 22.82 20.04 5.87
N ARG A 78 23.54 18.93 6.04
CA ARG A 78 23.39 17.74 5.18
C ARG A 78 22.27 16.86 5.71
N TYR A 79 21.54 16.23 4.80
CA TYR A 79 20.56 15.19 5.09
C TYR A 79 20.65 14.09 4.04
N LEU A 80 20.15 12.90 4.36
CA LEU A 80 19.92 11.81 3.43
C LEU A 80 18.44 11.79 3.06
N LEU A 81 18.12 11.88 1.78
CA LEU A 81 16.77 11.68 1.26
C LEU A 81 16.64 10.26 0.74
N GLU A 82 15.60 9.56 1.17
CA GLU A 82 15.25 8.25 0.63
C GLU A 82 13.78 8.27 0.19
N VAL A 83 13.51 7.77 -1.01
CA VAL A 83 12.15 7.52 -1.48
C VAL A 83 12.01 6.03 -1.71
N SER A 84 10.96 5.43 -1.17
CA SER A 84 10.71 3.99 -1.32
C SER A 84 9.22 3.71 -1.46
N SER A 85 8.90 2.54 -2.01
CA SER A 85 7.56 1.96 -1.86
C SER A 85 7.29 1.59 -0.40
N PRO A 86 6.02 1.33 -0.01
CA PRO A 86 5.75 0.71 1.27
C PRO A 86 6.45 -0.65 1.36
N GLY A 87 7.02 -0.96 2.52
CA GLY A 87 7.64 -2.26 2.76
C GLY A 87 6.64 -3.40 2.65
N VAL A 88 7.13 -4.58 2.29
CA VAL A 88 6.31 -5.79 2.08
C VAL A 88 5.56 -6.24 3.34
N GLU A 89 6.06 -5.88 4.52
CA GLU A 89 5.44 -6.23 5.81
C GLU A 89 4.34 -5.24 6.25
N ARG A 90 4.11 -4.15 5.49
CA ARG A 90 3.13 -3.13 5.87
C ARG A 90 1.73 -3.72 5.84
N PRO A 91 0.97 -3.63 6.95
CA PRO A 91 -0.38 -4.13 6.95
C PRO A 91 -1.33 -3.23 6.15
N LEU A 92 -2.26 -3.85 5.42
CA LEU A 92 -3.45 -3.20 4.89
C LEU A 92 -4.40 -2.91 6.05
N THR A 93 -4.77 -1.65 6.23
CA THR A 93 -5.53 -1.18 7.39
C THR A 93 -6.80 -0.43 7.00
N SER A 94 -6.80 0.23 5.84
CA SER A 94 -7.94 0.99 5.33
C SER A 94 -8.53 0.35 4.08
N GLU A 95 -9.81 0.60 3.79
CA GLU A 95 -10.47 0.18 2.55
C GLU A 95 -9.71 0.65 1.30
N LYS A 96 -9.07 1.83 1.36
CA LYS A 96 -8.20 2.31 0.28
C LYS A 96 -7.01 1.38 0.03
N HIS A 97 -6.38 0.87 1.09
CA HIS A 97 -5.26 -0.06 0.96
C HIS A 97 -5.71 -1.36 0.30
N PHE A 98 -6.88 -1.90 0.68
CA PHE A 98 -7.41 -3.09 0.04
C PHE A 98 -7.80 -2.87 -1.42
N ARG A 99 -8.40 -1.71 -1.75
CA ARG A 99 -8.68 -1.35 -3.16
C ARG A 99 -7.42 -1.33 -4.01
N ARG A 100 -6.34 -0.73 -3.52
CA ARG A 100 -5.03 -0.74 -4.20
C ARG A 100 -4.38 -2.12 -4.26
N ALA A 101 -4.59 -2.93 -3.24
CA ALA A 101 -4.08 -4.29 -3.20
C ALA A 101 -4.86 -5.26 -4.08
N ARG A 102 -5.90 -4.83 -4.82
CA ARG A 102 -6.65 -5.69 -5.74
C ARG A 102 -5.70 -6.40 -6.71
N GLY A 103 -5.91 -7.71 -6.87
CA GLY A 103 -5.07 -8.58 -7.67
C GLY A 103 -3.76 -8.99 -6.98
N ARG A 104 -3.47 -8.55 -5.76
CA ARG A 104 -2.29 -8.96 -4.99
C ARG A 104 -2.64 -10.09 -4.02
N LYS A 105 -1.70 -11.01 -3.80
CA LYS A 105 -1.80 -12.03 -2.76
C LYS A 105 -1.57 -11.41 -1.39
N VAL A 106 -2.41 -11.75 -0.42
CA VAL A 106 -2.34 -11.31 0.98
C VAL A 106 -2.43 -12.48 1.93
N GLU A 107 -1.81 -12.32 3.09
CA GLU A 107 -2.05 -13.14 4.27
C GLU A 107 -2.88 -12.32 5.26
N LEU A 108 -4.06 -12.84 5.63
CA LEU A 108 -4.97 -12.26 6.60
C LEU A 108 -4.90 -13.04 7.91
N VAL A 109 -4.93 -12.31 9.03
CA VAL A 109 -5.22 -12.82 10.37
C VAL A 109 -6.60 -12.29 10.75
N LEU A 110 -7.54 -13.19 11.00
CA LEU A 110 -8.90 -12.85 11.39
C LEU A 110 -9.04 -12.75 12.92
N SER A 111 -10.14 -12.15 13.37
CA SER A 111 -10.47 -11.93 14.77
C SER A 111 -10.71 -13.24 15.55
N ASP A 112 -11.08 -14.31 14.86
CA ASP A 112 -11.18 -15.67 15.41
C ASP A 112 -9.82 -16.39 15.55
N GLY A 113 -8.72 -15.72 15.14
CA GLY A 113 -7.37 -16.26 15.16
C GLY A 113 -7.00 -17.12 13.95
N SER A 114 -7.94 -17.38 13.04
CA SER A 114 -7.67 -18.09 11.79
C SER A 114 -6.82 -17.25 10.85
N ARG A 115 -6.08 -17.94 9.97
CA ARG A 115 -5.26 -17.30 8.94
C ARG A 115 -5.75 -17.73 7.57
N LEU A 116 -5.94 -16.76 6.69
CA LEU A 116 -6.30 -17.00 5.30
C LEU A 116 -5.23 -16.42 4.39
N THR A 117 -4.89 -17.16 3.34
CA THR A 117 -4.02 -16.65 2.28
C THR A 117 -4.77 -16.71 0.96
N GLY A 118 -4.83 -15.59 0.24
CA GLY A 118 -5.55 -15.50 -1.01
C GLY A 118 -5.27 -14.21 -1.75
N ARG A 119 -5.86 -14.06 -2.94
CA ARG A 119 -5.73 -12.85 -3.75
C ARG A 119 -6.88 -11.89 -3.46
N VAL A 120 -6.54 -10.62 -3.23
CA VAL A 120 -7.54 -9.57 -2.99
C VAL A 120 -8.33 -9.33 -4.27
N GLY A 121 -9.64 -9.45 -4.17
CA GLY A 121 -10.61 -9.11 -5.20
C GLY A 121 -11.20 -7.73 -4.99
N GLU A 122 -12.48 -7.59 -5.27
CA GLU A 122 -13.20 -6.33 -5.13
C GLU A 122 -13.46 -5.96 -3.66
N MET A 123 -13.45 -4.66 -3.38
CA MET A 123 -13.91 -4.07 -2.13
C MET A 123 -15.35 -3.57 -2.28
N ARG A 124 -16.26 -3.97 -1.39
CA ARG A 124 -17.66 -3.54 -1.39
C ARG A 124 -18.16 -3.30 0.01
N ALA A 125 -18.69 -2.11 0.30
CA ALA A 125 -19.41 -1.82 1.54
C ALA A 125 -18.71 -2.31 2.83
N GLY A 126 -17.38 -2.20 2.91
CA GLY A 126 -16.59 -2.66 4.05
C GLY A 126 -16.27 -4.16 4.09
N THR A 127 -16.54 -4.92 3.03
CA THR A 127 -16.08 -6.30 2.83
C THR A 127 -15.05 -6.36 1.69
N VAL A 128 -14.08 -7.26 1.83
CA VAL A 128 -13.10 -7.62 0.79
C VAL A 128 -13.40 -9.00 0.25
N ALA A 129 -13.51 -9.13 -1.07
CA ALA A 129 -13.50 -10.45 -1.70
C ALA A 129 -12.07 -11.02 -1.66
N LEU A 130 -11.90 -12.24 -1.16
CA LEU A 130 -10.63 -12.96 -1.13
C LEU A 130 -10.76 -14.23 -1.95
N VAL A 131 -9.97 -14.33 -3.03
CA VAL A 131 -9.87 -15.54 -3.85
C VAL A 131 -8.89 -16.49 -3.17
N ILE A 132 -9.39 -17.60 -2.66
CA ILE A 132 -8.62 -18.62 -1.95
C ILE A 132 -8.57 -19.92 -2.76
N ARG A 133 -7.49 -20.67 -2.59
CA ARG A 133 -7.35 -22.00 -3.18
C ARG A 133 -8.11 -23.01 -2.32
N GLU A 134 -9.02 -23.75 -2.94
CA GLU A 134 -9.68 -24.93 -2.35
C GLU A 134 -9.32 -26.18 -3.16
N ASP A 135 -9.54 -27.37 -2.59
CA ASP A 135 -9.04 -28.69 -3.04
C ASP A 135 -8.76 -28.83 -4.55
N ARG A 136 -9.75 -28.50 -5.39
CA ARG A 136 -9.67 -28.64 -6.85
C ARG A 136 -10.00 -27.36 -7.61
N GLY A 137 -10.04 -26.21 -6.95
CA GLY A 137 -10.53 -24.99 -7.54
C GLY A 137 -10.16 -23.71 -6.79
N TRP A 138 -10.90 -22.67 -7.09
CA TRP A 138 -10.80 -21.37 -6.45
C TRP A 138 -12.18 -21.03 -5.89
N ALA A 139 -12.21 -20.52 -4.66
CA ALA A 139 -13.41 -20.01 -4.04
C ALA A 139 -13.22 -18.52 -3.72
N VAL A 140 -14.30 -17.76 -3.79
CA VAL A 140 -14.31 -16.35 -3.38
C VAL A 140 -15.01 -16.27 -2.03
N ARG A 141 -14.31 -15.74 -1.02
CA ARG A 141 -14.89 -15.45 0.29
C ARG A 141 -14.98 -13.96 0.51
N GLU A 142 -16.14 -13.46 0.92
CA GLU A 142 -16.28 -12.09 1.39
C GLU A 142 -15.88 -12.01 2.86
N ILE A 143 -14.89 -11.19 3.18
CA ILE A 143 -14.38 -10.99 4.53
C ILE A 143 -14.68 -9.56 4.97
N PRO A 144 -15.46 -9.34 6.04
CA PRO A 144 -15.63 -8.01 6.61
C PRO A 144 -14.30 -7.43 7.10
N LEU A 145 -14.03 -6.16 6.78
CA LEU A 145 -12.82 -5.48 7.27
C LEU A 145 -12.72 -5.49 8.80
N ALA A 146 -13.86 -5.47 9.49
CA ALA A 146 -13.94 -5.55 10.95
C ALA A 146 -13.44 -6.88 11.54
N GLU A 147 -13.44 -7.95 10.75
CA GLU A 147 -12.92 -9.26 11.17
C GLU A 147 -11.41 -9.37 10.92
N ILE A 148 -10.80 -8.46 10.17
CA ILE A 148 -9.37 -8.51 9.83
C ILE A 148 -8.56 -7.79 10.90
N VAL A 149 -7.77 -8.55 11.65
CA VAL A 149 -6.84 -8.03 12.67
C VAL A 149 -5.55 -7.55 12.00
N LYS A 150 -5.07 -8.28 10.99
CA LYS A 150 -3.86 -7.96 10.24
C LYS A 150 -3.98 -8.49 8.82
N ALA A 151 -3.54 -7.71 7.83
CA ALA A 151 -3.50 -8.12 6.43
C ALA A 151 -2.17 -7.70 5.81
N VAL A 152 -1.37 -8.61 5.26
CA VAL A 152 -0.06 -8.27 4.70
C VAL A 152 0.05 -8.77 3.27
N VAL A 153 0.47 -7.90 2.34
CA VAL A 153 0.70 -8.27 0.94
C VAL A 153 1.93 -9.17 0.84
N GLN A 154 1.76 -10.30 0.17
CA GLN A 154 2.81 -11.26 -0.07
C GLN A 154 3.57 -10.89 -1.36
N VAL A 155 4.88 -11.06 -1.33
CA VAL A 155 5.71 -10.95 -2.54
C VAL A 155 5.54 -12.21 -3.37
N GLU A 156 5.20 -12.04 -4.64
CA GLU A 156 5.07 -13.13 -5.60
C GLU A 156 6.16 -12.98 -6.67
N PHE A 157 6.99 -14.01 -6.82
CA PHE A 157 8.03 -14.05 -7.86
C PHE A 157 7.54 -14.71 -9.15
N SER A 158 6.44 -15.47 -9.07
CA SER A 158 5.80 -16.13 -10.21
C SER A 158 4.49 -15.42 -10.55
N PRO A 159 4.07 -15.40 -11.82
CA PRO A 159 2.79 -14.84 -12.21
C PRO A 159 1.64 -15.61 -11.55
N PRO A 160 0.55 -14.92 -11.16
CA PRO A 160 -0.68 -15.55 -10.65
C PRO A 160 -1.28 -16.56 -11.62
N ALA A 161 -2.04 -17.52 -11.10
CA ALA A 161 -2.83 -18.41 -11.95
C ALA A 161 -3.92 -17.58 -12.67
N PRO A 162 -4.13 -17.75 -14.00
CA PRO A 162 -5.11 -16.96 -14.74
C PRO A 162 -6.51 -16.99 -14.12
N ALA A 163 -7.00 -18.17 -13.73
CA ALA A 163 -8.29 -18.34 -13.07
C ALA A 163 -8.40 -17.60 -11.71
N GLU A 164 -7.30 -17.49 -10.95
CA GLU A 164 -7.28 -16.73 -9.70
C GLU A 164 -7.40 -15.22 -9.97
N LEU A 165 -6.66 -14.75 -10.98
CA LEU A 165 -6.67 -13.34 -11.38
C LEU A 165 -8.02 -12.93 -11.95
N GLU A 166 -8.62 -13.76 -12.81
CA GLU A 166 -9.95 -13.54 -13.38
C GLU A 166 -11.01 -13.41 -12.29
N LEU A 167 -11.00 -14.28 -11.27
CA LEU A 167 -11.91 -14.17 -10.13
C LEU A 167 -11.68 -12.89 -9.30
N ALA A 168 -10.43 -12.46 -9.13
CA ALA A 168 -10.12 -11.22 -8.41
C ALA A 168 -10.51 -9.94 -9.19
N GLN A 169 -10.52 -10.03 -10.52
CA GLN A 169 -10.87 -8.95 -11.44
C GLN A 169 -12.35 -8.94 -11.83
N SER A 170 -13.08 -10.04 -11.61
CA SER A 170 -14.50 -10.13 -11.92
C SER A 170 -15.31 -9.27 -10.96
N SER A 171 -15.85 -8.18 -11.49
CA SER A 171 -16.73 -7.25 -10.74
C SER A 171 -18.16 -7.79 -10.58
N GLU A 172 -18.45 -9.03 -11.01
CA GLU A 172 -19.81 -9.57 -11.06
C GLU A 172 -19.82 -11.08 -10.76
N MET A 173 -19.63 -11.48 -9.50
CA MET A 173 -19.96 -12.86 -9.08
C MET A 173 -20.20 -12.99 -7.57
N GLY A 174 -21.25 -12.31 -7.09
CA GLY A 174 -21.83 -12.49 -5.75
C GLY A 174 -23.15 -13.29 -5.76
N LEU A 175 -23.55 -13.88 -6.89
CA LEU A 175 -24.72 -14.76 -7.00
C LEU A 175 -24.30 -16.13 -7.56
N ALA A 176 -23.67 -16.97 -6.74
CA ALA A 176 -23.60 -18.40 -7.04
C ALA A 176 -23.40 -19.25 -5.76
N ARG A 177 -24.47 -19.97 -5.42
CA ARG A 177 -24.50 -21.24 -4.65
C ARG A 177 -24.52 -21.14 -3.12
N GLY A 178 -25.58 -20.53 -2.62
CA GLY A 178 -26.21 -20.89 -1.35
C GLY A 178 -27.71 -21.11 -1.57
N THR A 179 -28.10 -22.15 -2.32
CA THR A 179 -29.50 -22.52 -2.50
C THR A 179 -29.65 -24.02 -2.22
N GLU A 180 -30.11 -24.29 -1.00
CA GLU A 180 -31.17 -25.26 -0.70
C GLU A 180 -30.94 -26.71 -1.17
N ALA A 181 -30.34 -27.50 -0.29
CA ALA A 181 -30.74 -28.90 -0.15
C ALA A 181 -32.05 -28.94 0.65
N GLY A 182 -33.17 -28.90 -0.06
CA GLY A 182 -34.50 -29.20 0.45
C GLY A 182 -35.06 -30.43 -0.26
N ALA A 183 -35.05 -31.57 0.43
CA ALA A 183 -35.98 -32.70 0.37
C ALA A 183 -35.46 -33.82 1.29
#